data_AF-A0A517T815-F1
#
_entry.id   AF-A0A517T815-F1
#
_cell.length_a   1.000
_cell.length_b   1.000
_cell.length_c   1.000
_cell.angle_alpha   90.00
_cell.angle_beta   90.00
_cell.angle_gamma   90.00
#
_symmetry.space_group_name_H-M   'P 1'
#
loop_
_entity.id
_entity.type
_entity.pdbx_description
1 polymer ?
#
loop_
_entity_poly.entity_id
_entity_poly.type
_entity_poly.pdbx_seq_one_letter_code
_entity_poly.pdbx_strand_id
1 'polypeptide(L)'
;MTDLETNSSPAVEDAPESGEVSKPNPLLAVYRQPLVWFWICLTACIVWWISLISMAILTANPVTLNRVQLSRADVIVVASLEFPETAMVDSVLRGEVEAGTSLTVRNLSDLSVTDAGPYILALSKLRSDRYEIVGGSLDMVDPIIYPATDEVVETVRTYLEKSPEADPE
;
A
#
# COMPACT_ATOMS: atom_id res chain seq x y z
N MET A 1 -52.46 99.62 -14.13
CA MET A 1 -52.12 99.51 -15.56
C MET A 1 -50.79 98.76 -15.65
N THR A 2 -50.64 97.54 -16.16
CA THR A 2 -51.62 96.57 -16.73
C THR A 2 -51.14 95.11 -16.54
N ASP A 3 -51.81 94.18 -15.84
CA ASP A 3 -52.32 94.22 -14.43
C ASP A 3 -52.58 92.79 -13.84
N LEU A 4 -52.79 91.75 -14.67
CA LEU A 4 -53.25 90.39 -14.31
C LEU A 4 -52.85 89.38 -15.42
N GLU A 5 -52.33 88.19 -15.08
CA GLU A 5 -52.92 86.93 -15.59
C GLU A 5 -52.44 85.68 -14.83
N THR A 6 -53.38 84.75 -14.65
CA THR A 6 -53.26 83.50 -13.90
C THR A 6 -53.17 82.33 -14.88
N ASN A 7 -52.22 81.40 -14.69
CA ASN A 7 -52.40 80.00 -15.15
C ASN A 7 -51.44 79.07 -14.37
N SER A 8 -51.94 78.26 -13.45
CA SER A 8 -52.52 76.92 -13.69
C SER A 8 -51.46 75.86 -13.99
N SER A 9 -51.07 75.14 -12.92
CA SER A 9 -50.54 73.78 -13.04
C SER A 9 -51.69 72.82 -13.34
N PRO A 10 -51.46 71.79 -14.16
CA PRO A 10 -52.02 70.48 -13.93
C PRO A 10 -50.94 69.53 -13.39
N ALA A 11 -51.32 68.69 -12.44
CA ALA A 11 -50.49 67.56 -12.02
C ALA A 11 -50.39 66.55 -13.18
N VAL A 12 -49.18 66.06 -13.45
CA VAL A 12 -48.99 64.83 -14.23
C VAL A 12 -48.75 63.72 -13.23
N GLU A 13 -49.74 62.84 -13.15
CA GLU A 13 -49.77 61.66 -12.30
C GLU A 13 -49.02 60.54 -13.04
N ASP A 14 -47.69 60.51 -12.87
CA ASP A 14 -46.85 59.49 -13.50
C ASP A 14 -47.15 58.11 -12.90
N ALA A 15 -47.97 57.34 -13.61
CA ALA A 15 -48.29 55.97 -13.28
C ALA A 15 -47.02 55.10 -13.33
N PRO A 16 -46.79 54.19 -12.36
CA PRO A 16 -45.65 53.28 -12.40
C PRO A 16 -45.77 52.37 -13.62
N GLU A 17 -44.80 52.46 -14.54
CA GLU A 17 -44.72 51.57 -15.70
C GLU A 17 -44.84 50.11 -15.27
N SER A 18 -45.69 49.38 -15.98
CA SER A 18 -45.88 47.95 -15.77
C SER A 18 -44.55 47.22 -15.86
N GLY A 19 -44.07 46.71 -14.73
CA GLY A 19 -42.83 45.95 -14.68
C GLY A 19 -42.89 44.76 -15.63
N GLU A 20 -42.19 44.84 -16.76
CA GLU A 20 -42.03 43.72 -17.68
C GLU A 20 -41.40 42.56 -16.92
N VAL A 21 -42.21 41.51 -16.69
CA VAL A 21 -41.75 40.26 -16.09
C VAL A 21 -40.78 39.61 -17.08
N SER A 22 -39.49 39.91 -16.89
CA SER A 22 -38.39 39.41 -17.70
C SER A 22 -38.43 37.88 -17.73
N LYS A 23 -38.92 37.34 -18.85
CA LYS A 23 -39.09 35.90 -19.02
C LYS A 23 -37.69 35.26 -18.98
N PRO A 24 -37.45 34.25 -18.13
CA PRO A 24 -36.12 33.68 -17.97
C PRO A 24 -35.64 33.09 -19.30
N ASN A 25 -34.51 33.60 -19.80
CA ASN A 25 -33.95 33.21 -21.10
C ASN A 25 -33.71 31.69 -21.17
N PRO A 26 -34.45 30.93 -22.01
CA PRO A 26 -34.43 29.47 -21.98
C PRO A 26 -33.07 28.86 -22.39
N LEU A 27 -32.21 29.64 -23.06
CA LEU A 27 -30.86 29.22 -23.46
C LEU A 27 -29.95 28.89 -22.28
N LEU A 28 -30.16 29.51 -21.10
CA LEU A 28 -29.36 29.21 -19.90
C LEU A 28 -29.75 27.88 -19.23
N ALA A 29 -30.96 27.37 -19.48
CA ALA A 29 -31.40 26.08 -18.95
C ALA A 29 -30.74 24.90 -19.68
N VAL A 30 -30.56 25.01 -21.00
CA VAL A 30 -29.98 23.95 -21.84
C VAL A 30 -28.50 23.70 -21.50
N TYR A 31 -27.75 24.76 -21.17
CA TYR A 31 -26.30 24.64 -20.91
C TYR A 31 -25.95 24.00 -19.55
N ARG A 32 -26.92 23.84 -18.63
CA ARG A 32 -26.67 23.22 -17.31
C ARG A 32 -26.59 21.69 -17.34
N GLN A 33 -27.30 21.03 -18.24
CA GLN A 33 -27.33 19.56 -18.30
C GLN A 33 -25.96 18.90 -18.58
N PRO A 34 -25.15 19.32 -19.58
CA PRO A 34 -23.87 18.67 -19.84
C PRO A 34 -22.88 18.81 -18.67
N LEU A 35 -22.94 19.93 -17.94
CA LEU A 35 -22.08 20.17 -16.77
C LEU A 35 -22.38 19.16 -15.64
N VAL A 36 -23.66 18.91 -15.34
CA VAL A 36 -24.06 17.95 -14.30
C VAL A 36 -23.63 16.53 -14.67
N TRP A 37 -23.84 16.11 -15.91
CA TRP A 37 -23.37 14.80 -16.39
C TRP A 37 -21.85 14.66 -16.32
N PHE A 38 -21.10 15.70 -16.69
CA PHE A 38 -19.63 15.70 -16.55
C PHE A 38 -19.19 15.46 -15.10
N TRP A 39 -19.81 16.14 -14.11
CA TRP A 39 -19.49 15.92 -12.69
C TRP A 39 -19.86 14.52 -12.20
N ILE A 40 -20.98 13.95 -12.65
CA ILE A 40 -21.37 12.56 -12.33
C ILE A 40 -20.33 11.58 -12.89
N CYS A 41 -19.93 11.72 -14.16
CA CYS A 41 -18.90 10.88 -14.77
C CYS A 41 -17.54 11.04 -14.07
N LEU A 42 -17.14 12.27 -13.73
CA LEU A 42 -15.88 12.54 -13.04
C LEU A 42 -15.85 11.89 -11.64
N THR A 43 -16.92 12.05 -10.85
CA THR A 43 -17.01 11.42 -9.52
C THR A 43 -17.02 9.90 -9.60
N ALA A 44 -17.73 9.30 -10.57
CA ALA A 44 -17.69 7.87 -10.82
C ALA A 44 -16.27 7.38 -11.18
N CYS A 45 -15.54 8.10 -12.04
CA CYS A 45 -14.15 7.80 -12.38
C CYS A 45 -13.21 7.89 -11.17
N ILE A 46 -13.39 8.88 -10.29
CA ILE A 46 -12.58 9.05 -9.07
C ILE A 46 -12.85 7.89 -8.09
N VAL A 47 -14.12 7.57 -7.83
CA VAL A 47 -14.51 6.45 -6.95
C VAL A 47 -13.98 5.12 -7.50
N TRP A 48 -14.06 4.91 -8.82
CA TRP A 48 -13.50 3.74 -9.48
C TRP A 48 -11.98 3.64 -9.31
N TRP A 49 -11.24 4.73 -9.52
CA TRP A 49 -9.79 4.78 -9.31
C TRP A 49 -9.39 4.48 -7.87
N ILE A 50 -10.09 5.05 -6.89
CA ILE A 50 -9.86 4.78 -5.46
C ILE A 50 -10.12 3.29 -5.16
N SER A 51 -11.17 2.70 -5.73
CA SER A 51 -11.47 1.28 -5.58
C SER A 51 -10.36 0.38 -6.14
N LEU A 52 -9.84 0.71 -7.33
CA LEU A 52 -8.72 -0.02 -7.94
C LEU A 52 -7.42 0.10 -7.13
N ILE A 53 -7.09 1.31 -6.64
CA ILE A 53 -5.91 1.53 -5.79
C ILE A 53 -6.05 0.75 -4.47
N SER A 54 -7.22 0.81 -3.83
CA SER A 54 -7.51 0.07 -2.59
C SER A 54 -7.39 -1.44 -2.82
N MET A 55 -7.97 -1.97 -3.90
CA MET A 55 -7.83 -3.37 -4.27
C MET A 55 -6.38 -3.75 -4.55
N ALA A 56 -5.60 -2.89 -5.24
CA ALA A 56 -4.19 -3.15 -5.50
C ALA A 56 -3.34 -3.18 -4.21
N ILE A 57 -3.61 -2.29 -3.24
CA ILE A 57 -2.94 -2.29 -1.93
C ILE A 57 -3.34 -3.52 -1.10
N LEU A 58 -4.61 -3.91 -1.10
CA LEU A 58 -5.10 -5.08 -0.36
C LEU A 58 -4.74 -6.43 -1.02
N THR A 59 -4.47 -6.43 -2.33
CA THR A 59 -4.04 -7.60 -3.11
C THR A 59 -2.51 -7.61 -3.34
N ALA A 60 -1.79 -6.58 -2.89
CA ALA A 60 -0.34 -6.63 -2.76
C ALA A 60 -0.03 -7.72 -1.73
N ASN A 61 0.29 -8.90 -2.25
CA ASN A 61 0.21 -10.16 -1.53
C ASN A 61 1.10 -10.09 -0.28
N PRO A 62 0.53 -9.93 0.93
CA PRO A 62 1.33 -9.68 2.13
C PRO A 62 2.22 -10.90 2.32
N VAL A 63 3.53 -10.70 2.39
CA VAL A 63 4.52 -11.79 2.38
C VAL A 63 4.20 -12.76 3.51
N THR A 64 3.58 -13.89 3.17
CA THR A 64 2.95 -14.77 4.14
C THR A 64 4.01 -15.61 4.84
N LEU A 65 4.60 -15.03 5.88
CA LEU A 65 5.65 -15.66 6.68
C LEU A 65 5.15 -16.97 7.29
N ASN A 66 5.84 -18.06 6.99
CA ASN A 66 5.56 -19.37 7.54
C ASN A 66 6.02 -19.41 9.01
N ARG A 67 5.10 -19.07 9.90
CA ARG A 67 5.33 -19.04 11.36
C ARG A 67 5.91 -20.35 11.89
N VAL A 68 5.53 -21.50 11.33
CA VAL A 68 6.06 -22.80 11.78
C VAL A 68 7.54 -22.93 11.42
N GLN A 69 7.93 -22.51 10.22
CA GLN A 69 9.33 -22.48 9.77
C GLN A 69 10.18 -21.57 10.67
N LEU A 70 9.69 -20.36 10.97
CA LEU A 70 10.37 -19.40 11.87
C LEU A 70 10.47 -19.95 13.31
N SER A 71 9.44 -20.61 13.83
CA SER A 71 9.46 -21.17 15.19
C SER A 71 10.45 -22.33 15.34
N ARG A 72 10.64 -23.13 14.28
CA ARG A 72 11.56 -24.28 14.23
C ARG A 72 13.00 -23.92 13.87
N ALA A 73 13.27 -22.68 13.50
CA ALA A 73 14.61 -22.22 13.16
C ALA A 73 15.43 -21.90 14.41
N ASP A 74 16.58 -22.56 14.52
CA ASP A 74 17.61 -22.29 15.54
C ASP A 74 18.23 -20.89 15.32
N VAL A 75 18.36 -20.51 14.04
CA VAL A 75 19.00 -19.28 13.58
C VAL A 75 18.10 -18.61 12.52
N ILE A 76 17.91 -17.31 12.62
CA ILE A 76 17.21 -16.51 11.62
C ILE A 76 18.11 -15.33 11.26
N VAL A 77 18.51 -15.24 9.99
CA VAL A 77 19.44 -14.22 9.48
C VAL A 77 18.86 -13.53 8.25
N VAL A 78 19.24 -12.28 8.05
CA VAL A 78 19.23 -11.64 6.73
C VAL A 78 20.59 -11.92 6.11
N ALA A 79 20.60 -12.54 4.93
CA ALA A 79 21.81 -12.89 4.23
C ALA A 79 21.67 -12.74 2.71
N SER A 80 22.75 -12.28 2.07
CA SER A 80 22.89 -12.19 0.62
C SER A 80 23.41 -13.52 0.08
N LEU A 81 22.81 -14.02 -1.02
CA LEU A 81 23.12 -15.36 -1.52
C LEU A 81 24.38 -15.40 -2.40
N GLU A 82 25.33 -16.25 -2.03
CA GLU A 82 26.56 -16.53 -2.76
C GLU A 82 26.46 -17.95 -3.35
N PHE A 83 25.86 -18.07 -4.54
CA PHE A 83 25.62 -19.37 -5.19
C PHE A 83 26.92 -20.21 -5.32
N PRO A 84 26.86 -21.55 -5.14
CA PRO A 84 25.65 -22.37 -5.11
C PRO A 84 25.09 -22.70 -3.71
N GLU A 85 25.91 -22.68 -2.65
CA GLU A 85 25.55 -23.19 -1.31
C GLU A 85 25.99 -22.25 -0.17
N THR A 86 26.37 -21.01 -0.49
CA THR A 86 26.92 -20.07 0.47
C THR A 86 25.97 -18.88 0.66
N ALA A 87 25.91 -18.34 1.87
CA ALA A 87 25.19 -17.10 2.16
C ALA A 87 26.02 -16.19 3.07
N MET A 88 26.19 -14.94 2.67
CA MET A 88 26.88 -13.91 3.47
C MET A 88 25.88 -13.26 4.43
N VAL A 89 26.11 -13.35 5.73
CA VAL A 89 25.18 -12.81 6.74
C VAL A 89 25.31 -11.29 6.83
N ASP A 90 24.26 -10.58 6.42
CA ASP A 90 24.18 -9.13 6.51
C ASP A 90 23.73 -8.67 7.91
N SER A 91 22.74 -9.37 8.50
CA SER A 91 22.32 -9.14 9.89
C SER A 91 21.66 -10.37 10.50
N VAL A 92 21.60 -10.41 11.84
CA VAL A 92 21.10 -11.55 12.62
C VAL A 92 19.82 -11.13 13.34
N LEU A 93 18.75 -11.90 13.16
CA LEU A 93 17.44 -11.67 13.79
C LEU A 93 17.22 -12.61 15.00
N ARG A 94 17.76 -13.83 14.94
CA ARG A 94 17.75 -14.82 16.04
C ARG A 94 18.96 -15.76 15.92
N GLY A 95 19.49 -16.21 17.05
CA GLY A 95 20.47 -17.31 17.13
C GLY A 95 21.94 -16.86 17.22
N GLU A 96 22.82 -17.84 17.40
CA GLU A 96 24.26 -17.65 17.63
C GLU A 96 25.06 -17.65 16.31
N VAL A 97 24.98 -16.54 15.57
CA VAL A 97 25.79 -16.27 14.38
C VAL A 97 26.26 -14.81 14.42
N GLU A 98 27.41 -14.50 13.83
CA GLU A 98 27.93 -13.13 13.69
C GLU A 98 27.67 -12.57 12.28
N ALA A 99 27.30 -11.29 12.19
CA ALA A 99 27.18 -10.60 10.90
C ALA A 99 28.55 -10.43 10.23
N GLY A 100 28.58 -10.51 8.89
CA GLY A 100 29.80 -10.60 8.08
C GLY A 100 30.40 -12.01 8.00
N THR A 101 29.75 -13.02 8.57
CA THR A 101 30.15 -14.43 8.44
C THR A 101 29.54 -15.03 7.17
N SER A 102 30.33 -15.82 6.45
CA SER A 102 29.88 -16.63 5.32
C SER A 102 29.44 -18.01 5.83
N LEU A 103 28.19 -18.41 5.59
CA LEU A 103 27.61 -19.68 6.04
C LEU A 103 27.46 -20.67 4.88
N THR A 104 27.75 -21.94 5.12
CA THR A 104 27.37 -23.03 4.20
C THR A 104 25.93 -23.48 4.50
N VAL A 105 25.03 -23.32 3.52
CA VAL A 105 23.59 -23.58 3.63
C VAL A 105 23.17 -24.69 2.67
N ARG A 106 22.74 -25.83 3.22
CA ARG A 106 22.21 -26.97 2.46
C ARG A 106 20.86 -26.64 1.83
N ASN A 107 20.62 -27.22 0.66
CA ASN A 107 19.42 -27.07 -0.18
C ASN A 107 19.24 -25.64 -0.78
N LEU A 108 20.23 -24.75 -0.66
CA LEU A 108 20.16 -23.41 -1.27
C LEU A 108 20.15 -23.49 -2.81
N SER A 109 20.90 -24.45 -3.36
CA SER A 109 21.00 -24.76 -4.79
C SER A 109 19.72 -25.36 -5.39
N ASP A 110 18.83 -25.93 -4.56
CA ASP A 110 17.53 -26.45 -4.99
C ASP A 110 16.47 -25.32 -5.12
N LEU A 111 16.73 -24.14 -4.53
CA LEU A 111 15.81 -23.02 -4.60
C LEU A 111 15.91 -22.30 -5.94
N SER A 112 14.76 -22.08 -6.59
CA SER A 112 14.64 -21.32 -7.84
C SER A 112 14.73 -19.81 -7.63
N VAL A 113 15.79 -19.35 -6.97
CA VAL A 113 16.06 -17.93 -6.71
C VAL A 113 16.80 -17.34 -7.91
N THR A 114 16.22 -16.32 -8.54
CA THR A 114 16.82 -15.71 -9.75
C THR A 114 17.71 -14.50 -9.41
N ASP A 115 17.48 -13.84 -8.27
CA ASP A 115 18.13 -12.59 -7.89
C ASP A 115 19.10 -12.79 -6.72
N ALA A 116 20.25 -12.12 -6.75
CA ALA A 116 21.25 -12.13 -5.68
C ALA A 116 20.95 -11.08 -4.59
N GLY A 117 19.68 -10.93 -4.21
CA GLY A 117 19.25 -9.98 -3.18
C GLY A 117 19.55 -10.47 -1.75
N PRO A 118 19.29 -9.62 -0.73
CA PRO A 118 19.26 -10.06 0.65
C PRO A 118 17.95 -10.81 0.93
N TYR A 119 18.05 -11.98 1.57
CA TYR A 119 16.91 -12.82 1.95
C TYR A 119 16.93 -13.13 3.44
N ILE A 120 15.74 -13.27 4.02
CA ILE A 120 15.57 -13.83 5.35
C ILE A 120 15.62 -15.35 5.24
N LEU A 121 16.64 -15.95 5.86
CA LEU A 121 16.84 -17.38 5.94
C LEU A 121 16.46 -17.88 7.33
N ALA A 122 15.50 -18.80 7.37
CA ALA A 122 15.15 -19.57 8.56
C ALA A 122 15.97 -20.87 8.55
N LEU A 123 16.98 -20.95 9.42
CA LEU A 123 18.02 -21.98 9.40
C LEU A 123 17.94 -22.89 10.63
N SER A 124 18.20 -24.18 10.42
CA SER A 124 18.52 -25.12 11.50
C SER A 124 19.99 -25.56 11.43
N LYS A 125 20.59 -25.81 12.58
CA LYS A 125 22.03 -26.07 12.77
C LYS A 125 22.31 -27.57 12.66
N LEU A 126 22.88 -28.02 11.53
CA LEU A 126 23.27 -29.42 11.34
C LEU A 126 24.58 -29.75 12.05
N ARG A 127 25.58 -28.87 11.91
CA ARG A 127 26.91 -28.94 12.54
C ARG A 127 27.45 -27.52 12.75
N SER A 128 28.60 -27.40 13.41
CA SER A 128 29.21 -26.14 13.85
C SER A 128 29.21 -25.00 12.84
N ASP A 129 29.36 -25.33 11.54
CA ASP A 129 29.43 -24.37 10.43
C ASP A 129 28.64 -24.88 9.20
N ARG A 130 27.55 -25.62 9.45
CA ARG A 130 26.64 -26.07 8.37
C ARG A 130 25.20 -25.94 8.82
N TYR A 131 24.44 -25.22 8.02
CA TYR A 131 23.04 -24.93 8.23
C TYR A 131 22.20 -25.56 7.12
N GLU A 132 20.92 -25.74 7.39
CA GLU A 132 19.92 -26.15 6.41
C GLU A 132 18.72 -25.21 6.52
N ILE A 133 18.14 -24.86 5.38
CA ILE A 133 16.91 -24.05 5.37
C ILE A 133 15.77 -24.92 5.89
N VAL A 134 15.12 -24.47 6.96
CA VAL A 134 14.02 -25.20 7.60
C VAL A 134 12.91 -25.41 6.58
N GLY A 135 12.50 -26.67 6.35
CA GLY A 135 11.38 -27.01 5.48
C GLY A 135 10.02 -26.60 6.04
N GLY A 136 9.00 -26.59 5.20
CA GLY A 136 7.62 -26.43 5.65
C GLY A 136 7.15 -27.59 6.54
N SER A 137 5.97 -27.46 7.15
CA SER A 137 5.35 -28.52 7.98
C SER A 137 4.96 -29.79 7.20
N LEU A 138 5.23 -29.83 5.91
CA LEU A 138 4.93 -30.89 4.95
C LEU A 138 6.25 -31.23 4.26
N ASP A 139 6.72 -32.48 4.40
CA ASP A 139 8.03 -32.95 3.91
C ASP A 139 8.20 -32.96 2.38
N MET A 140 7.24 -32.38 1.64
CA MET A 140 7.20 -32.27 0.17
C MET A 140 7.01 -30.82 -0.30
N VAL A 141 7.15 -29.82 0.58
CA VAL A 141 7.12 -28.39 0.20
C VAL A 141 8.54 -27.84 0.30
N ASP A 142 9.06 -27.36 -0.83
CA ASP A 142 10.40 -26.77 -0.92
C ASP A 142 10.61 -25.67 0.14
N PRO A 143 11.82 -25.52 0.70
CA PRO A 143 12.08 -24.51 1.71
C PRO A 143 11.79 -23.10 1.16
N ILE A 144 10.95 -22.34 1.84
CA ILE A 144 10.62 -20.97 1.41
C ILE A 144 11.64 -20.01 2.02
N ILE A 145 12.23 -19.16 1.19
CA ILE A 145 12.99 -17.99 1.65
C ILE A 145 12.20 -16.71 1.33
N TYR A 146 12.42 -15.67 2.12
CA TYR A 146 11.68 -14.41 2.00
C TYR A 146 12.63 -13.28 1.58
N PRO A 147 12.26 -12.39 0.65
CA PRO A 147 13.08 -11.22 0.37
C PRO A 147 13.15 -10.34 1.62
N ALA A 148 14.35 -9.86 1.98
CA ALA A 148 14.58 -9.03 3.16
C ALA A 148 14.26 -7.56 2.87
N THR A 149 13.00 -7.26 2.55
CA THR A 149 12.50 -5.88 2.54
C THR A 149 12.27 -5.39 3.97
N ASP A 150 12.39 -4.08 4.20
CA ASP A 150 12.27 -3.48 5.54
C ASP A 150 10.98 -3.89 6.27
N GLU A 151 9.85 -3.94 5.55
CA GLU A 151 8.55 -4.37 6.07
C GLU A 151 8.53 -5.84 6.53
N VAL A 152 9.18 -6.73 5.77
CA VAL A 152 9.24 -8.17 6.11
C VAL A 152 10.18 -8.39 7.28
N VAL A 153 11.34 -7.72 7.30
CA VAL A 153 12.29 -7.76 8.43
C VAL A 153 11.64 -7.27 9.72
N GLU A 154 10.91 -6.16 9.68
CA GLU A 154 10.21 -5.62 10.85
C GLU A 154 9.04 -6.51 11.30
N THR A 155 8.33 -7.15 10.35
CA THR A 155 7.29 -8.13 10.66
C THR A 155 7.88 -9.38 11.34
N VAL A 156 9.04 -9.88 10.88
CA VAL A 156 9.76 -10.98 11.54
C VAL A 156 10.23 -10.56 12.93
N ARG A 157 10.84 -9.38 13.09
CA ARG A 157 11.26 -8.84 14.39
C ARG A 157 10.08 -8.77 15.38
N THR A 158 8.98 -8.16 14.97
CA THR A 158 7.73 -8.07 15.76
C THR A 158 7.21 -9.45 16.16
N TYR A 159 7.29 -10.45 15.26
CA TYR A 159 6.86 -11.81 15.54
C TYR A 159 7.75 -12.51 16.58
N LEU A 160 9.08 -12.30 16.51
CA LEU A 160 10.05 -12.85 17.44
C LEU A 160 9.94 -12.21 18.83
N GLU A 161 9.82 -10.88 18.91
CA GLU A 161 9.59 -10.16 20.17
C GLU A 161 8.29 -10.57 20.87
N LYS A 162 7.24 -10.88 20.09
CA LYS A 162 5.95 -11.35 20.60
C LYS A 162 5.92 -12.84 20.95
N SER A 163 6.90 -13.62 20.50
CA SER A 163 6.97 -15.07 20.70
C SER A 163 8.27 -15.51 21.41
N PRO A 164 8.59 -14.98 22.61
CA PRO A 164 9.84 -15.31 23.33
C PRO A 164 9.83 -16.72 23.95
N GLU A 165 8.75 -17.48 23.78
CA GLU A 165 8.38 -18.65 24.61
C GLU A 165 8.46 -19.97 23.82
N ALA A 166 9.51 -20.11 23.00
CA ALA A 166 9.91 -21.37 22.36
C ALA A 166 11.31 -21.75 22.85
N ASP A 167 11.40 -22.01 24.16
CA ASP A 167 12.54 -22.64 24.81
C ASP A 167 12.30 -24.17 24.80
N PRO A 168 13.08 -24.96 24.04
CA PRO A 168 12.90 -26.40 23.96
C PRO A 168 13.58 -27.10 25.14
N GLU A 169 12.81 -27.43 26.18
CA GLU A 169 13.20 -28.42 27.21
C GLU A 169 13.38 -29.84 26.65
#